data_AF-A0A976L328-F1
#
_entry.id   AF-A0A976L328-F1
#
_cell.length_a   1.000
_cell.length_b   1.000
_cell.length_c   1.000
_cell.angle_alpha   90.00
_cell.angle_beta   90.00
_cell.angle_gamma   90.00
#
_symmetry.space_group_name_H-M   'P 1'
#
loop_
_entity.id
_entity.type
_entity.pdbx_description
1 polymer ?
#
loop_
_entity_poly.entity_id
_entity_poly.type
_entity_poly.pdbx_seq_one_letter_code
_entity_poly.pdbx_strand_id
1 'polypeptide(L)'
;MARSSKNDLSGTIRDFKKYTSKKIVELIDLYDDGRKEWILRLFRHAAKRQNKKGDFQVWTHENHAIQVYGNSFIQSKVEYIHNNPVRAGIVRRAEDYKYSSAGNYAEQEGLLEIIPVELNWKTVR
;
A
#
# COMPACT_ATOMS: atom_id res chain seq x y z
N MET A 1 1.14 3.35 8.08
CA MET A 1 2.28 4.31 8.16
C MET A 1 3.57 3.53 8.16
N ALA A 2 4.69 4.11 7.71
CA ALA A 2 5.98 3.42 7.66
C ALA A 2 7.03 4.18 8.48
N ARG A 3 7.82 3.44 9.26
CA ARG A 3 8.99 3.95 9.99
C ARG A 3 10.17 3.06 9.66
N SER A 4 11.27 3.66 9.21
CA SER A 4 12.52 2.92 9.00
C SER A 4 13.24 2.71 10.33
N SER A 5 13.65 1.47 10.61
CA SER A 5 14.46 1.14 11.79
C SER A 5 15.86 1.76 11.75
N LYS A 6 16.36 2.09 10.55
CA LYS A 6 17.67 2.70 10.33
C LYS A 6 17.60 4.21 10.06
N ASN A 7 16.43 4.81 10.27
CA ASN A 7 16.12 6.20 9.88
C ASN A 7 16.29 6.52 8.37
N ASP A 8 16.54 5.51 7.53
CA ASP A 8 16.57 5.61 6.08
C ASP A 8 15.24 5.09 5.50
N LEU A 9 14.28 5.99 5.33
CA LEU A 9 12.99 5.67 4.70
C LEU A 9 13.15 5.35 3.21
N SER A 10 14.03 6.07 2.51
CA SER A 10 14.25 5.90 1.08
C SER A 10 14.79 4.52 0.75
N GLY A 11 15.80 4.06 1.49
CA GLY A 11 16.32 2.69 1.38
C GLY A 11 15.28 1.64 1.73
N THR A 12 14.48 1.86 2.79
CA THR A 12 13.39 0.94 3.18
C THR A 12 12.35 0.79 2.06
N ILE A 13 11.90 1.89 1.47
CA ILE A 13 10.92 1.87 0.37
C ILE A 13 11.53 1.25 -0.89
N ARG A 14 12.79 1.56 -1.20
CA ARG A 14 13.52 0.94 -2.33
C ARG A 14 13.57 -0.57 -2.18
N ASP A 15 13.96 -1.06 -1.01
CA ASP A 15 14.16 -2.49 -0.78
C ASP A 15 12.80 -3.22 -0.74
N PHE A 16 11.76 -2.60 -0.18
CA PHE A 16 10.37 -3.08 -0.26
C PHE A 16 9.90 -3.20 -1.72
N LYS A 17 10.04 -2.13 -2.53
CA LYS A 17 9.65 -2.13 -3.95
C LYS A 17 10.43 -3.20 -4.73
N LYS A 18 11.73 -3.36 -4.45
CA LYS A 18 12.58 -4.39 -5.09
C LYS A 18 12.12 -5.80 -4.75
N TYR A 19 11.91 -6.09 -3.47
CA TYR A 19 11.49 -7.42 -3.00
C TYR A 19 10.13 -7.79 -3.58
N THR A 20 9.14 -6.90 -3.41
CA THR A 20 7.76 -7.15 -3.88
C THR A 20 7.67 -7.25 -5.39
N SER A 21 8.45 -6.47 -6.16
CA SER A 21 8.46 -6.60 -7.63
C SER A 21 8.86 -8.01 -8.07
N LYS A 22 9.93 -8.56 -7.47
CA LYS A 22 10.39 -9.92 -7.77
C LYS A 22 9.31 -10.94 -7.43
N LYS A 23 8.75 -10.86 -6.22
CA LYS A 23 7.71 -11.79 -5.77
C LYS A 23 6.44 -11.72 -6.60
N ILE A 24 5.99 -10.53 -7.01
CA ILE A 24 4.81 -10.36 -7.86
C ILE A 24 5.04 -11.03 -9.23
N VAL A 25 6.21 -10.80 -9.85
CA VAL A 25 6.53 -11.41 -11.15
C VAL A 25 6.63 -12.93 -11.03
N GLU A 26 7.32 -13.44 -9.99
CA GLU A 26 7.41 -14.89 -9.70
C GLU A 26 6.02 -15.52 -9.53
N LEU A 27 5.13 -14.87 -8.77
CA LEU A 27 3.77 -15.39 -8.56
C LEU A 27 2.95 -15.37 -9.84
N ILE A 28 2.98 -14.29 -10.62
CA ILE A 28 2.27 -14.23 -11.91
C ILE A 28 2.78 -15.31 -12.87
N ASP A 29 4.09 -15.60 -12.84
CA ASP A 29 4.67 -16.63 -13.69
C ASP A 29 4.31 -18.05 -13.23
N LEU A 30 4.11 -18.24 -11.93
CA LEU A 30 3.72 -19.53 -11.35
C LEU A 30 2.24 -19.89 -11.61
N TYR A 31 1.33 -18.91 -11.57
CA TYR A 31 -0.10 -19.17 -11.77
C TYR A 31 -0.46 -19.24 -13.26
N ASP A 32 -1.19 -20.28 -13.64
CA ASP A 32 -1.75 -20.44 -14.99
C ASP A 32 -3.04 -19.63 -15.13
N ASP A 33 -2.90 -18.31 -15.25
CA ASP A 33 -3.98 -17.36 -15.52
C ASP A 33 -3.90 -16.92 -16.99
N GLY A 34 -5.04 -16.91 -17.70
CA GLY A 34 -5.09 -16.46 -19.10
C GLY A 34 -4.61 -15.02 -19.34
N ARG A 35 -4.48 -14.21 -18.28
CA ARG A 35 -3.95 -12.84 -18.31
C ARG A 35 -2.45 -12.76 -18.04
N LYS A 36 -1.79 -13.85 -17.64
CA LYS A 36 -0.36 -13.88 -17.27
C LYS A 36 0.52 -13.17 -18.30
N GLU A 37 0.48 -13.61 -19.56
CA GLU A 37 1.34 -13.04 -20.60
C GLU A 37 1.02 -11.57 -20.87
N TRP A 38 -0.25 -11.18 -20.79
CA TRP A 38 -0.65 -9.78 -20.93
C TRP A 38 -0.07 -8.90 -19.82
N ILE A 39 -0.16 -9.33 -18.56
CA ILE A 39 0.39 -8.58 -17.40
C ILE A 39 1.91 -8.50 -17.49
N LEU A 40 2.59 -9.62 -17.76
CA LEU A 40 4.05 -9.65 -17.89
C LEU A 40 4.51 -8.74 -19.04
N ARG A 41 3.81 -8.72 -20.16
CA ARG A 41 4.09 -7.81 -21.28
C ARG A 41 3.95 -6.34 -20.89
N LEU A 42 2.95 -5.97 -20.09
CA LEU A 42 2.80 -4.61 -19.56
C LEU A 42 4.01 -4.20 -18.71
N PHE A 43 4.46 -5.08 -17.81
CA PHE A 43 5.63 -4.81 -16.97
C PHE A 43 6.93 -4.73 -17.78
N ARG A 44 7.10 -5.57 -18.81
CA ARG A 44 8.25 -5.47 -19.74
C ARG A 44 8.24 -4.14 -20.50
N HIS A 45 7.07 -3.73 -21.00
CA HIS A 45 6.92 -2.47 -21.72
C HIS A 45 7.25 -1.27 -20.82
N ALA A 46 6.76 -1.28 -19.57
CA ALA A 46 7.07 -0.24 -18.60
C ALA A 46 8.57 -0.15 -18.27
N ALA A 47 9.26 -1.29 -18.15
CA ALA A 47 10.71 -1.34 -17.92
C ALA A 47 11.51 -0.78 -19.09
N LYS A 48 11.16 -1.19 -20.33
CA LYS A 48 11.80 -0.71 -21.57
C LYS A 48 11.67 0.81 -21.71
N ARG A 49 10.48 1.37 -21.45
CA ARG A 49 10.23 2.82 -21.56
C ARG A 49 11.11 3.65 -20.63
N GLN A 50 11.55 3.08 -19.51
CA GLN A 50 12.37 3.76 -18.49
C GLN A 50 13.87 3.45 -18.60
N ASN A 51 14.32 2.77 -19.67
CA ASN A 51 15.72 2.38 -19.89
C ASN A 51 16.39 1.72 -18.65
N LYS A 52 15.63 0.91 -17.90
CA LYS A 52 16.15 0.28 -16.69
C LYS A 52 16.99 -0.95 -16.98
N LYS A 53 17.96 -1.19 -16.10
CA LYS A 53 18.62 -2.49 -15.94
C LYS A 53 17.64 -3.45 -15.22
N GLY A 54 16.73 -4.07 -15.97
CA GLY A 54 15.81 -5.11 -15.47
C GLY A 54 14.65 -5.37 -16.42
N ASP A 55 14.16 -6.62 -16.45
CA ASP A 55 13.17 -7.06 -17.44
C ASP A 55 11.74 -6.60 -17.15
N PHE A 56 11.45 -6.22 -15.90
CA PHE A 56 10.09 -5.89 -15.45
C PHE A 56 10.07 -4.67 -14.54
N GLN A 57 9.06 -3.82 -14.73
CA GLN A 57 8.75 -2.70 -13.83
C GLN A 57 7.31 -2.82 -13.32
N VAL A 58 7.19 -3.17 -12.04
CA VAL A 58 5.90 -3.27 -11.33
C VAL A 58 5.53 -1.93 -10.71
N TRP A 59 6.46 -1.30 -9.98
CA TRP A 59 6.22 -0.02 -9.30
C TRP A 59 6.60 1.19 -10.14
N THR A 60 5.86 2.30 -9.95
CA THR A 60 6.30 3.62 -10.40
C THR A 60 7.50 4.09 -9.57
N HIS A 61 8.29 5.02 -10.13
CA HIS A 61 9.43 5.61 -9.43
C HIS A 61 9.00 6.45 -8.23
N GLU A 62 7.91 7.17 -8.41
CA GLU A 62 7.43 8.14 -7.47
C GLU A 62 7.10 7.50 -6.12
N ASN A 63 7.41 8.25 -5.08
CA ASN A 63 7.03 7.98 -3.72
C ASN A 63 6.78 9.33 -3.06
N HIS A 64 5.53 9.60 -2.71
CA HIS A 64 5.15 10.85 -2.06
C HIS A 64 5.12 10.65 -0.54
N ALA A 65 6.31 10.53 0.05
CA ALA A 65 6.43 10.41 1.50
C ALA A 65 6.08 11.75 2.15
N ILE A 66 5.09 11.74 3.05
CA ILE A 66 4.70 12.90 3.84
C ILE A 66 5.06 12.60 5.29
N GLN A 67 5.86 13.48 5.90
CA GLN A 67 6.19 13.37 7.32
C GLN A 67 4.92 13.60 8.15
N VAL A 68 4.72 12.72 9.12
CA VAL A 68 3.62 12.80 10.06
C VAL A 68 4.16 13.39 11.36
N TYR A 69 3.60 14.52 11.80
CA TYR A 69 4.18 15.36 12.85
C TYR A 69 3.25 15.57 14.06
N GLY A 70 2.09 14.91 14.13
CA GLY A 70 1.18 15.00 15.28
C GLY A 70 -0.07 14.14 15.16
N ASN A 71 -0.77 13.96 16.28
CA ASN A 71 -1.93 13.05 16.38
C ASN A 71 -3.09 13.45 15.48
N SER A 72 -3.43 14.74 15.38
CA SER A 72 -4.47 15.21 14.47
C SER A 72 -4.13 14.93 13.01
N PHE A 73 -2.85 15.07 12.64
CA PHE A 73 -2.39 14.73 11.30
C PHE A 73 -2.46 13.22 11.06
N ILE A 74 -2.03 12.40 12.02
CA ILE A 74 -2.18 10.93 11.96
C ILE A 74 -3.63 10.56 11.69
N GLN A 75 -4.56 11.09 12.51
CA GLN A 75 -5.98 10.84 12.38
C GLN A 75 -6.49 11.17 10.97
N SER A 76 -6.17 12.36 10.46
CA SER A 76 -6.59 12.76 9.12
C SER A 76 -6.08 11.82 8.02
N LYS A 77 -4.89 11.22 8.19
CA LYS A 77 -4.32 10.27 7.24
C LYS A 77 -4.93 8.89 7.36
N VAL A 78 -5.21 8.42 8.57
CA VAL A 78 -5.92 7.16 8.81
C VAL A 78 -7.31 7.23 8.19
N GLU A 79 -8.09 8.28 8.49
CA GLU A 79 -9.42 8.51 7.91
C GLU A 79 -9.38 8.58 6.39
N TYR A 80 -8.41 9.30 5.81
CA TYR A 80 -8.23 9.37 4.36
C TYR A 80 -7.97 7.98 3.76
N ILE A 81 -7.05 7.20 4.34
CA ILE A 81 -6.67 5.87 3.84
C ILE A 81 -7.87 4.91 3.92
N HIS A 82 -8.59 4.91 5.05
CA HIS A 82 -9.76 4.06 5.25
C HIS A 82 -10.91 4.41 4.30
N ASN A 83 -11.08 5.68 3.96
CA ASN A 83 -12.13 6.13 3.03
C ASN A 83 -11.76 5.99 1.55
N ASN A 84 -10.50 5.69 1.18
CA ASN A 84 -10.11 5.53 -0.23
C ASN A 84 -10.95 4.50 -0.99
N PRO A 85 -11.23 3.29 -0.45
CA PRO A 85 -12.09 2.31 -1.12
C PRO A 85 -13.52 2.79 -1.33
N VAL A 86 -14.07 3.57 -0.39
CA VAL A 86 -15.42 4.17 -0.50
C VAL A 86 -15.44 5.23 -1.59
N ARG A 87 -14.46 6.14 -1.59
CA ARG A 87 -14.31 7.20 -2.60
C ARG A 87 -14.06 6.64 -4.00
N ALA A 88 -13.41 5.50 -4.10
CA ALA A 88 -13.21 4.78 -5.36
C ALA A 88 -14.45 3.99 -5.81
N GLY A 89 -15.52 3.94 -5.00
CA GLY A 89 -16.76 3.20 -5.30
C GLY A 89 -16.62 1.68 -5.20
N ILE A 90 -15.57 1.17 -4.55
CA ILE A 90 -15.31 -0.27 -4.42
C ILE A 90 -16.22 -0.89 -3.35
N VAL A 91 -16.46 -0.16 -2.26
CA VAL A 91 -17.30 -0.57 -1.13
C VAL A 91 -18.18 0.58 -0.66
N ARG A 92 -19.28 0.26 0.04
CA ARG A 92 -20.18 1.27 0.62
C ARG A 92 -19.67 1.80 1.96
N ARG A 93 -19.02 0.95 2.77
CA ARG A 93 -18.44 1.31 4.07
C ARG A 93 -16.95 0.98 4.07
N ALA A 94 -16.16 1.73 4.83
CA ALA A 94 -14.70 1.62 4.82
C ALA A 94 -14.22 0.25 5.33
N GLU A 95 -14.86 -0.24 6.39
CA GLU A 95 -14.63 -1.51 7.06
C GLU A 95 -14.94 -2.74 6.18
N ASP A 96 -15.79 -2.60 5.17
CA ASP A 96 -16.11 -3.69 4.22
C ASP A 96 -14.93 -4.01 3.29
N TYR A 97 -13.92 -3.12 3.19
CA TYR A 97 -12.77 -3.35 2.33
C TYR A 97 -11.73 -4.26 2.99
N LYS A 98 -11.80 -5.54 2.65
CA LYS A 98 -10.96 -6.63 3.18
C LYS A 98 -9.45 -6.34 3.25
N TYR A 99 -8.90 -5.56 2.32
CA TYR A 99 -7.47 -5.25 2.24
C TYR A 99 -7.10 -3.92 2.91
N SER A 100 -7.89 -3.47 3.89
CA SER A 100 -7.64 -2.30 4.71
C SER A 100 -7.73 -2.65 6.19
N SER A 101 -7.05 -1.87 7.03
CA SER A 101 -7.17 -1.94 8.48
C SER A 101 -8.46 -1.32 9.03
N ALA A 102 -9.33 -0.77 8.18
CA ALA A 102 -10.58 -0.13 8.62
C ALA A 102 -11.46 -1.07 9.45
N GLY A 103 -11.56 -2.34 9.06
CA GLY A 103 -12.28 -3.37 9.82
C GLY A 103 -11.72 -3.55 11.23
N ASN A 104 -10.39 -3.60 11.38
CA ASN A 104 -9.76 -3.70 12.71
C ASN A 104 -10.10 -2.50 13.62
N TYR A 105 -10.22 -1.28 13.06
CA TYR A 105 -10.62 -0.08 13.83
C TYR A 105 -12.11 -0.09 14.18
N ALA A 106 -12.91 -0.90 13.49
CA ALA A 106 -14.33 -1.12 13.74
C ALA A 106 -14.59 -2.40 14.56
N GLU A 107 -13.56 -2.93 15.24
CA GLU A 107 -13.64 -4.16 16.05
C GLU A 107 -14.06 -5.40 15.26
N GLN A 108 -13.80 -5.41 13.95
CA GLN A 108 -13.99 -6.56 13.08
C GLN A 108 -12.67 -7.32 12.88
N GLU A 109 -12.78 -8.59 12.49
CA GLU A 109 -11.63 -9.42 12.16
C GLU A 109 -10.95 -8.89 10.87
N GLY A 110 -9.69 -8.49 11.00
CA GLY A 110 -8.85 -8.07 9.87
C GLY A 110 -7.94 -9.19 9.38
N LEU A 111 -7.45 -9.06 8.14
CA LEU A 111 -6.50 -10.02 7.55
C LEU A 111 -5.16 -10.12 8.31
N LEU A 112 -4.79 -9.06 9.00
CA LEU A 112 -3.58 -8.97 9.80
C LEU A 112 -3.95 -8.43 11.17
N GLU A 113 -3.28 -8.93 12.18
CA GLU A 113 -3.29 -8.32 13.51
C GLU A 113 -2.64 -6.94 13.42
N ILE A 114 -3.28 -5.95 14.04
CA ILE A 114 -2.75 -4.59 14.11
C ILE A 114 -2.87 -4.07 15.53
N ILE A 115 -2.04 -3.09 15.85
CA ILE A 115 -2.20 -2.24 17.01
C ILE A 115 -2.83 -0.93 16.51
N PRO A 116 -4.12 -0.66 16.81
CA PRO A 116 -4.74 0.61 16.48
C PRO A 116 -3.99 1.77 17.13
N VAL A 117 -3.89 2.89 16.43
CA VAL A 117 -3.31 4.09 17.03
C VAL A 117 -4.37 4.69 17.94
N GLU A 118 -4.10 4.73 19.25
CA GLU A 118 -4.94 5.47 20.19
C GLU A 118 -4.86 6.96 19.89
N LEU A 119 -6.00 7.54 19.53
CA LEU A 119 -6.14 8.97 19.28
C LEU A 119 -6.90 9.57 20.45
N ASN A 120 -6.24 10.46 21.20
CA ASN A 120 -6.86 11.12 22.35
C ASN A 120 -8.16 11.82 21.93
N TRP A 121 -9.27 11.41 22.54
CA TRP A 121 -10.58 12.01 22.37
C TRP A 121 -10.52 13.49 22.77
N LYS A 122 -10.76 14.40 21.83
CA LYS A 122 -11.07 15.79 22.18
C LYS A 122 -12.56 15.85 22.47
N THR A 123 -12.92 15.93 23.75
CA THR A 123 -14.26 16.37 24.14
C THR A 123 -14.41 17.80 23.62
N VAL A 124 -15.13 17.98 22.52
CA VAL A 124 -15.60 19.30 22.10
C VAL A 124 -16.71 19.64 23.10
N ARG A 125 -16.44 20.61 23.99
CA ARG A 125 -17.50 21.31 24.72
C ARG A 125 -18.16 22.32 23.81
#